data_AF-A0AAU4LE75-F1
#
_entry.id   AF-A0AAU4LE75-F1
#
_cell.length_a   1.000
_cell.length_b   1.000
_cell.length_c   1.000
_cell.angle_alpha   90.00
_cell.angle_beta   90.00
_cell.angle_gamma   90.00
#
_symmetry.space_group_name_H-M   'P 1'
#
loop_
_entity.id
_entity.type
_entity.pdbx_description
1 polymer ?
#
loop_
_entity_poly.entity_id
_entity_poly.type
_entity_poly.pdbx_seq_one_letter_code
_entity_poly.pdbx_strand_id
1 'polypeptide(L)'
;MFGIVRPCTHRLSEGLKTEWMAHLCGLCLALRADHGQFARVVTNYDGLIVSVLTEAQTERTPASRRTAGPCPLRAMRTAPVALGEGARLAATVSLVLASAKIRDHVVDRDGVLARRPVAATARKIAAGWDRAGARTGAELGFDTAVLLDAVDRQSGIEALAGPGTPLLTVTEPTETATAAAFAHTAVLAGRPENIAPLAEAGKLFGRLAHLLDAVEDREADATSGAWNPLTATGTSLAEARRLADDAVHGVRLALRDARFVDDALVHVLLAHELRTSVNRAFGTTTCSHQGYGPAQDPQNPHQGGGYGPHGQGPYGSNNPYGGGNPGAPGGPGGPGGLPPQFGSEPPKPKRRGFWAGCAVFTGLFCTCQICCAKEYEGPWSRKKREGCCRDCDCDCGGCDCCCPCDGC
;
A
#
# COMPACT_ATOMS: atom_id res chain seq x y z
N MET A 1 -3.01 -5.31 0.27
CA MET A 1 -3.90 -4.83 1.36
C MET A 1 -3.81 -3.33 1.38
N PHE A 2 -4.94 -2.65 1.59
CA PHE A 2 -5.05 -1.20 1.52
C PHE A 2 -5.08 -0.58 2.92
N GLY A 3 -4.95 0.74 3.00
CA GLY A 3 -5.00 1.53 4.24
C GLY A 3 -3.76 2.42 4.44
N ILE A 4 -3.92 3.47 5.24
CA ILE A 4 -2.89 4.48 5.48
C ILE A 4 -1.87 4.05 6.53
N VAL A 5 -2.21 3.17 7.47
CA VAL A 5 -1.28 2.72 8.52
C VAL A 5 -0.50 1.49 8.07
N ARG A 6 0.60 1.71 7.36
CA ARG A 6 1.51 0.65 6.89
C ARG A 6 2.88 0.80 7.54
N PRO A 7 3.07 0.29 8.78
CA PRO A 7 4.37 0.36 9.42
C PRO A 7 5.42 -0.37 8.60
N CYS A 8 6.60 0.25 8.47
CA CYS A 8 7.76 -0.47 7.98
C CYS A 8 8.11 -1.54 9.01
N THR A 9 8.07 -2.81 8.62
CA THR A 9 8.32 -3.96 9.51
C THR A 9 9.69 -3.90 10.18
N HIS A 10 10.66 -3.21 9.59
CA HIS A 10 12.02 -3.02 10.11
C HIS A 10 12.08 -1.96 11.22
N ARG A 11 11.05 -1.12 11.34
CA ARG A 11 10.92 -0.11 12.42
C ARG A 11 10.15 -0.66 13.63
N LEU A 12 9.49 -1.81 13.49
CA LEU A 12 8.84 -2.50 14.58
C LEU A 12 9.87 -3.37 15.32
N SER A 13 9.89 -3.30 16.65
CA SER A 13 10.58 -4.32 17.44
C SER A 13 9.95 -5.70 17.18
N GLU A 14 10.69 -6.78 17.42
CA GLU A 14 10.18 -8.14 17.17
C GLU A 14 8.86 -8.43 17.92
N GLY A 15 8.73 -7.91 19.15
CA GLY A 15 7.50 -7.98 19.94
C GLY A 15 6.34 -7.26 19.25
N LEU A 16 6.52 -5.99 18.86
CA LEU A 16 5.47 -5.21 18.20
C LEU A 16 5.12 -5.75 16.82
N LYS A 17 6.09 -6.30 16.08
CA LYS A 17 5.85 -6.99 14.81
C LYS A 17 4.95 -8.21 15.02
N THR A 18 5.20 -8.98 16.08
CA THR A 18 4.39 -10.15 16.45
C THR A 18 2.97 -9.74 16.82
N GLU A 19 2.82 -8.68 17.62
CA GLU A 19 1.52 -8.15 18.02
C GLU A 19 0.72 -7.59 16.84
N TRP A 20 1.35 -6.77 16.00
CA TRP A 20 0.73 -6.25 14.78
C TRP A 20 0.24 -7.39 13.88
N MET A 21 1.06 -8.43 13.69
CA MET A 21 0.67 -9.61 12.91
C MET A 21 -0.46 -10.39 13.57
N ALA A 22 -0.49 -10.45 14.91
CA ALA A 22 -1.56 -11.10 15.67
C ALA A 22 -2.91 -10.40 15.43
N HIS A 23 -2.95 -9.06 15.41
CA HIS A 23 -4.17 -8.29 15.12
C HIS A 23 -4.62 -8.42 13.66
N LEU A 24 -3.68 -8.31 12.71
CA LEU A 24 -3.99 -8.47 11.28
C LEU A 24 -4.56 -9.87 10.99
N CYS A 25 -3.94 -10.91 11.54
CA CYS A 25 -4.43 -12.28 11.40
C CYS A 25 -5.73 -12.52 12.18
N GLY A 26 -5.89 -11.87 13.33
CA GLY A 26 -7.12 -11.88 14.13
C GLY A 26 -8.31 -11.33 13.34
N LEU A 27 -8.16 -10.14 12.74
CA LEU A 27 -9.13 -9.53 11.83
C LEU A 27 -9.49 -10.46 10.66
N CYS A 28 -8.48 -10.97 9.96
CA CYS A 28 -8.69 -11.87 8.83
C CYS A 28 -9.48 -13.13 9.21
N LEU A 29 -9.24 -13.66 10.41
CA LEU A 29 -9.93 -14.84 10.91
C LEU A 29 -11.32 -14.54 11.47
N ALA A 30 -11.53 -13.36 12.07
CA ALA A 30 -12.85 -12.88 12.47
C ALA A 30 -13.75 -12.70 11.24
N LEU A 31 -13.23 -12.07 10.18
CA LEU A 31 -13.91 -11.96 8.88
C LEU A 31 -14.31 -13.34 8.34
N ARG A 32 -13.39 -14.31 8.39
CA ARG A 32 -13.68 -15.69 7.95
C ARG A 32 -14.77 -16.35 8.79
N ALA A 33 -14.69 -16.24 10.11
CA ALA A 33 -15.55 -16.96 11.04
C ALA A 33 -17.00 -16.47 10.93
N ASP A 34 -17.18 -15.16 10.92
CA ASP A 34 -18.52 -14.55 11.03
C ASP A 34 -19.17 -14.35 9.65
N HIS A 35 -18.36 -14.32 8.58
CA HIS A 35 -18.80 -13.88 7.24
C HIS A 35 -18.31 -14.74 6.07
N GLY A 36 -17.57 -15.83 6.35
CA GLY A 36 -17.12 -16.82 5.37
C GLY A 36 -15.79 -16.50 4.68
N GLN A 37 -15.27 -17.46 3.89
CA GLN A 37 -13.91 -17.39 3.35
C GLN A 37 -13.63 -16.17 2.46
N PHE A 38 -14.61 -15.74 1.68
CA PHE A 38 -14.46 -14.60 0.79
C PHE A 38 -14.38 -13.26 1.53
N ALA A 39 -14.94 -13.15 2.73
CA ALA A 39 -14.83 -11.92 3.53
C ALA A 39 -13.37 -11.59 3.92
N ARG A 40 -12.45 -12.57 3.84
CA ARG A 40 -11.03 -12.32 4.10
C ARG A 40 -10.41 -11.28 3.16
N VAL A 41 -10.98 -11.06 1.97
CA VAL A 41 -10.49 -10.06 1.01
C VAL A 41 -10.65 -8.62 1.49
N VAL A 42 -11.54 -8.37 2.45
CA VAL A 42 -11.75 -7.02 3.01
C VAL A 42 -10.83 -6.71 4.20
N THR A 43 -9.89 -7.62 4.50
CA THR A 43 -8.83 -7.36 5.49
C THR A 43 -8.00 -6.17 5.03
N ASN A 44 -7.92 -5.14 5.86
CA ASN A 44 -7.21 -3.91 5.56
C ASN A 44 -6.44 -3.41 6.79
N TYR A 45 -5.43 -2.56 6.55
CA TYR A 45 -4.54 -2.12 7.62
C TYR A 45 -5.21 -1.17 8.60
N ASP A 46 -6.15 -0.35 8.14
CA ASP A 46 -6.80 0.63 9.01
C ASP A 46 -7.80 -0.04 9.95
N GLY A 47 -8.47 -1.10 9.49
CA GLY A 47 -9.40 -1.90 10.28
C GLY A 47 -8.73 -2.59 11.47
N LEU A 48 -7.45 -2.98 11.38
CA LEU A 48 -6.77 -3.61 12.53
C LEU A 48 -6.60 -2.64 13.71
N ILE A 49 -6.59 -1.33 13.46
CA ILE A 49 -6.45 -0.29 14.51
C ILE A 49 -7.58 -0.40 15.52
N VAL A 50 -8.80 -0.72 15.07
CA VAL A 50 -9.97 -0.94 15.94
C VAL A 50 -9.71 -2.08 16.93
N SER A 51 -9.09 -3.18 16.46
CA SER A 51 -8.71 -4.30 17.32
C SER A 51 -7.57 -3.94 18.28
N VAL A 52 -6.58 -3.16 17.82
CA VAL A 52 -5.45 -2.72 18.65
C VAL A 52 -5.91 -1.75 19.73
N LEU A 53 -6.76 -0.76 19.41
CA LEU A 53 -7.31 0.20 20.36
C LEU A 53 -8.16 -0.48 21.42
N THR A 54 -8.98 -1.47 21.05
CA THR A 54 -9.79 -2.21 22.03
C THR A 54 -8.89 -2.94 23.02
N GLU A 55 -7.85 -3.64 22.53
CA GLU A 55 -6.95 -4.40 23.38
C GLU A 55 -6.10 -3.50 24.28
N ALA A 56 -5.58 -2.38 23.75
CA ALA A 56 -4.73 -1.43 24.48
C ALA A 56 -5.39 -0.88 25.75
N GLN A 57 -6.73 -0.92 25.83
CA GLN A 57 -7.51 -0.43 26.97
C GLN A 57 -7.80 -1.50 28.04
N THR A 58 -7.51 -2.77 27.75
CA THR A 58 -7.85 -3.93 28.58
C THR A 58 -6.60 -4.65 29.07
N GLU A 59 -6.67 -5.25 30.25
CA GLU A 59 -5.59 -6.14 30.71
C GLU A 59 -5.53 -7.38 29.81
N ARG A 60 -4.32 -7.72 29.34
CA ARG A 60 -4.12 -8.90 28.50
C ARG A 60 -4.43 -10.16 29.32
N THR A 61 -5.50 -10.84 28.96
CA THR A 61 -5.82 -12.16 29.51
C THR A 61 -5.31 -13.26 28.56
N PRO A 62 -4.94 -14.45 29.05
CA PRO A 62 -4.58 -15.58 28.18
C PRO A 62 -5.67 -15.95 27.16
N ALA A 63 -6.93 -15.58 27.44
CA ALA A 63 -8.08 -15.78 26.55
C ALA A 63 -8.15 -14.80 25.36
N SER A 64 -7.41 -13.67 25.39
CA SER A 64 -7.39 -12.67 24.30
C SER A 64 -6.52 -13.10 23.10
N ARG A 65 -5.86 -14.26 23.21
CA ARG A 65 -5.05 -14.88 22.16
C ARG A 65 -5.48 -16.30 21.91
N ARG A 66 -5.45 -16.71 20.65
CA ARG A 66 -5.53 -18.12 20.27
C ARG A 66 -4.46 -18.46 19.25
N THR A 67 -4.04 -19.72 19.22
CA THR A 67 -3.13 -20.19 18.16
C THR A 67 -3.93 -20.43 16.89
N ALA A 68 -3.67 -19.63 15.86
CA ALA A 68 -4.19 -19.89 14.53
C ALA A 68 -3.42 -21.02 13.86
N GLY A 69 -4.14 -21.87 13.12
CA GLY A 69 -3.55 -22.92 12.30
C GLY A 69 -2.65 -22.39 11.16
N PRO A 70 -2.02 -23.29 10.39
CA PRO A 70 -1.22 -22.95 9.21
C PRO A 70 -1.93 -22.01 8.25
N CYS A 71 -1.24 -20.97 7.77
CA CYS A 71 -1.77 -20.03 6.76
C CYS A 71 -0.76 -19.80 5.64
N PRO A 72 -1.18 -19.84 4.36
CA PRO A 72 -0.28 -19.55 3.23
C PRO A 72 0.39 -18.18 3.34
N LEU A 73 -0.31 -17.16 3.83
CA LEU A 73 0.24 -15.81 4.05
C LEU A 73 1.29 -15.74 5.16
N ARG A 74 1.50 -16.83 5.91
CA ARG A 74 2.55 -16.98 6.92
C ARG A 74 3.54 -18.09 6.57
N ALA A 75 3.64 -18.46 5.29
CA ALA A 75 4.43 -19.61 4.84
C ALA A 75 4.04 -20.92 5.55
N MET A 76 2.73 -21.15 5.69
CA MET A 76 2.13 -22.30 6.40
C MET A 76 2.50 -22.41 7.89
N ARG A 77 3.03 -21.34 8.50
CA ARG A 77 3.29 -21.30 9.95
C ARG A 77 2.05 -20.97 10.77
N THR A 78 1.97 -21.53 11.98
CA THR A 78 1.03 -21.13 13.02
C THR A 78 1.46 -19.79 13.62
N ALA A 79 0.53 -19.09 14.26
CA ALA A 79 0.83 -17.85 14.97
C ALA A 79 -0.21 -17.61 16.08
N PRO A 80 0.17 -16.97 17.20
CA PRO A 80 -0.81 -16.38 18.11
C PRO A 80 -1.55 -15.26 17.38
N VAL A 81 -2.87 -15.22 17.49
CA VAL A 81 -3.72 -14.20 16.86
C VAL A 81 -4.65 -13.57 17.88
N ALA A 82 -4.98 -12.30 17.66
CA ALA A 82 -5.95 -11.60 18.48
C ALA A 82 -7.32 -12.29 18.37
N LEU A 83 -7.96 -12.47 19.52
CA LEU A 83 -9.30 -13.02 19.66
C LEU A 83 -10.11 -12.10 20.57
N GLY A 84 -11.39 -11.93 20.26
CA GLY A 84 -12.32 -11.19 21.10
C GLY A 84 -13.08 -10.12 20.32
N GLU A 85 -13.79 -9.30 21.07
CA GLU A 85 -14.73 -8.31 20.54
C GLU A 85 -14.07 -7.25 19.67
N GLY A 86 -12.84 -6.82 19.99
CA GLY A 86 -12.11 -5.86 19.16
C GLY A 86 -11.83 -6.36 17.74
N ALA A 87 -11.49 -7.65 17.57
CA ALA A 87 -11.28 -8.23 16.24
C ALA A 87 -12.60 -8.41 15.47
N ARG A 88 -13.71 -8.69 16.19
CA ARG A 88 -15.05 -8.80 15.60
C ARG A 88 -15.61 -7.43 15.20
N LEU A 89 -15.37 -6.39 15.99
CA LEU A 89 -15.71 -5.01 15.65
C LEU A 89 -14.93 -4.57 14.41
N ALA A 90 -13.62 -4.79 14.39
CA ALA A 90 -12.78 -4.51 13.21
C ALA A 90 -13.32 -5.21 11.95
N ALA A 91 -13.68 -6.50 12.06
CA ALA A 91 -14.27 -7.26 10.95
C ALA A 91 -15.62 -6.66 10.51
N THR A 92 -16.48 -6.28 11.46
CA THR A 92 -17.78 -5.66 11.21
C THR A 92 -17.63 -4.35 10.45
N VAL A 93 -16.78 -3.43 10.93
CA VAL A 93 -16.51 -2.15 10.30
C VAL A 93 -15.96 -2.34 8.88
N SER A 94 -14.92 -3.17 8.72
CA SER A 94 -14.35 -3.48 7.40
C SER A 94 -15.39 -4.04 6.43
N LEU A 95 -16.28 -4.92 6.90
CA LEU A 95 -17.27 -5.59 6.06
C LEU A 95 -18.39 -4.64 5.62
N VAL A 96 -18.91 -3.82 6.53
CA VAL A 96 -19.96 -2.84 6.24
C VAL A 96 -19.46 -1.80 5.24
N LEU A 97 -18.28 -1.23 5.46
CA LEU A 97 -17.68 -0.26 4.54
C LEU A 97 -17.37 -0.89 3.17
N ALA A 98 -16.82 -2.11 3.13
CA ALA A 98 -16.57 -2.81 1.87
C ALA A 98 -17.85 -3.12 1.10
N SER A 99 -18.91 -3.50 1.80
CA SER A 99 -20.22 -3.74 1.21
C SER A 99 -20.79 -2.46 0.60
N ALA A 100 -20.71 -1.33 1.32
CA ALA A 100 -21.16 -0.03 0.84
C ALA A 100 -20.40 0.40 -0.42
N LYS A 101 -19.06 0.27 -0.42
CA LYS A 101 -18.23 0.52 -1.61
C LYS A 101 -18.57 -0.37 -2.80
N ILE A 102 -18.90 -1.64 -2.58
CA ILE A 102 -19.35 -2.53 -3.68
C ILE A 102 -20.70 -2.07 -4.24
N ARG A 103 -21.64 -1.61 -3.41
CA ARG A 103 -22.93 -1.10 -3.90
C ARG A 103 -22.73 0.14 -4.76
N ASP A 104 -21.86 1.04 -4.32
CA ASP A 104 -21.50 2.28 -5.02
C ASP A 104 -20.95 1.98 -6.43
N HIS A 105 -19.89 1.19 -6.54
CA HIS A 105 -19.32 0.76 -7.84
C HIS A 105 -20.33 0.02 -8.75
N VAL A 106 -21.33 -0.64 -8.17
CA VAL A 106 -22.39 -1.28 -8.95
C VAL A 106 -23.38 -0.25 -9.52
N VAL A 107 -23.69 0.82 -8.78
CA VAL A 107 -24.52 1.94 -9.24
C VAL A 107 -23.80 2.67 -10.37
N ASP A 108 -22.51 2.93 -10.20
CA ASP A 108 -21.67 3.67 -11.15
C ASP A 108 -21.27 2.85 -12.39
N ARG A 109 -21.47 1.52 -12.32
CA ARG A 109 -21.17 0.55 -13.39
C ARG A 109 -19.68 0.51 -13.74
N ASP A 110 -18.82 0.55 -12.73
CA ASP A 110 -17.38 0.54 -12.92
C ASP A 110 -16.84 -0.79 -13.48
N GLY A 111 -15.95 -0.70 -14.45
CA GLY A 111 -15.17 -1.83 -14.97
C GLY A 111 -16.01 -3.09 -15.28
N VAL A 112 -15.69 -4.20 -14.61
CA VAL A 112 -16.40 -5.49 -14.81
C VAL A 112 -17.82 -5.49 -14.23
N LEU A 113 -18.14 -4.57 -13.33
CA LEU A 113 -19.47 -4.40 -12.72
C LEU A 113 -20.45 -3.72 -13.68
N ALA A 114 -19.99 -3.16 -14.81
CA ALA A 114 -20.87 -2.78 -15.93
C ALA A 114 -21.69 -3.96 -16.47
N ARG A 115 -21.21 -5.20 -16.29
CA ARG A 115 -21.87 -6.42 -16.77
C ARG A 115 -22.97 -6.84 -15.79
N ARG A 116 -24.23 -6.79 -16.24
CA ARG A 116 -25.43 -7.18 -15.48
C ARG A 116 -25.31 -8.43 -14.59
N PRO A 117 -24.80 -9.59 -15.05
CA PRO A 117 -24.69 -10.77 -14.19
C PRO A 117 -23.65 -10.61 -13.07
N VAL A 118 -22.55 -9.90 -13.35
CA VAL A 118 -21.51 -9.60 -12.36
C VAL A 118 -22.06 -8.63 -11.32
N ALA A 119 -22.72 -7.55 -11.76
CA ALA A 119 -23.38 -6.59 -10.88
C ALA A 119 -24.42 -7.25 -9.96
N ALA A 120 -25.24 -8.17 -10.48
CA ALA A 120 -26.23 -8.89 -9.68
C ALA A 120 -25.58 -9.77 -8.60
N THR A 121 -24.47 -10.43 -8.94
CA THR A 121 -23.70 -11.24 -7.98
C THR A 121 -23.06 -10.37 -6.91
N ALA A 122 -22.43 -9.25 -7.32
CA ALA A 122 -21.83 -8.28 -6.41
C ALA A 122 -22.86 -7.69 -5.43
N ARG A 123 -24.07 -7.32 -5.90
CA ARG A 123 -25.17 -6.88 -5.02
C ARG A 123 -25.58 -7.93 -4.01
N LYS A 124 -25.65 -9.20 -4.43
CA LYS A 124 -26.02 -10.30 -3.52
C LYS A 124 -24.96 -10.51 -2.44
N ILE A 125 -23.68 -10.40 -2.80
CA ILE A 125 -22.56 -10.48 -1.85
C ILE A 125 -22.62 -9.30 -0.87
N ALA A 126 -22.71 -8.06 -1.38
CA ALA A 126 -22.83 -6.85 -0.58
C ALA A 126 -24.01 -6.96 0.40
N ALA A 127 -25.23 -7.28 -0.09
CA ALA A 127 -26.38 -7.45 0.80
C ALA A 127 -26.21 -8.57 1.84
N GLY A 128 -25.44 -9.62 1.52
CA GLY A 128 -25.07 -10.67 2.48
C GLY A 128 -24.12 -10.15 3.56
N TRP A 129 -23.14 -9.36 3.15
CA TRP A 129 -22.16 -8.71 4.01
C TRP A 129 -22.79 -7.63 4.90
N ASP A 130 -23.71 -6.82 4.39
CA ASP A 130 -24.49 -5.85 5.17
C ASP A 130 -25.26 -6.52 6.30
N ARG A 131 -26.04 -7.56 5.97
CA ARG A 131 -26.83 -8.29 6.97
C ARG A 131 -25.95 -8.97 8.00
N ALA A 132 -24.80 -9.51 7.58
CA ALA A 132 -23.89 -10.16 8.49
C ALA A 132 -23.17 -9.15 9.40
N GLY A 133 -22.76 -8.00 8.86
CA GLY A 133 -22.20 -6.89 9.61
C GLY A 133 -23.19 -6.30 10.61
N ALA A 134 -24.43 -6.04 10.20
CA ALA A 134 -25.48 -5.53 11.09
C ALA A 134 -25.78 -6.48 12.26
N ARG A 135 -25.81 -7.80 12.00
CA ARG A 135 -25.99 -8.81 13.06
C ARG A 135 -24.83 -8.80 14.04
N THR A 136 -23.59 -8.90 13.57
CA THR A 136 -22.40 -8.88 14.45
C THR A 136 -22.28 -7.54 15.19
N GLY A 137 -22.60 -6.42 14.53
CA GLY A 137 -22.67 -5.11 15.14
C GLY A 137 -23.66 -5.06 16.30
N ALA A 138 -24.89 -5.54 16.09
CA ALA A 138 -25.90 -5.63 17.15
C ALA A 138 -25.45 -6.50 18.33
N GLU A 139 -24.79 -7.64 18.08
CA GLU A 139 -24.21 -8.49 19.13
C GLU A 139 -23.11 -7.78 19.94
N LEU A 140 -22.38 -6.84 19.32
CA LEU A 140 -21.33 -6.03 19.95
C LEU A 140 -21.87 -4.70 20.52
N GLY A 141 -23.17 -4.44 20.42
CA GLY A 141 -23.77 -3.15 20.78
C GLY A 141 -23.35 -1.98 19.89
N PHE A 142 -22.81 -2.24 18.69
CA PHE A 142 -22.40 -1.23 17.72
C PHE A 142 -23.47 -1.00 16.67
N ASP A 143 -24.01 0.22 16.61
CA ASP A 143 -24.96 0.60 15.57
C ASP A 143 -24.23 0.86 14.24
N THR A 144 -24.32 -0.11 13.32
CA THR A 144 -23.69 0.01 11.99
C THR A 144 -24.38 1.03 11.08
N ALA A 145 -25.56 1.54 11.44
CA ALA A 145 -26.26 2.56 10.65
C ALA A 145 -25.40 3.82 10.49
N VAL A 146 -24.63 4.22 11.52
CA VAL A 146 -23.72 5.37 11.44
C VAL A 146 -22.69 5.25 10.30
N LEU A 147 -22.23 4.03 10.00
CA LEU A 147 -21.29 3.79 8.90
C LEU A 147 -22.00 3.87 7.54
N LEU A 148 -23.22 3.34 7.46
CA LEU A 148 -24.01 3.34 6.24
C LEU A 148 -24.47 4.76 5.90
N ASP A 149 -24.98 5.50 6.89
CA ASP A 149 -25.42 6.89 6.75
C ASP A 149 -24.25 7.81 6.34
N ALA A 150 -23.04 7.54 6.83
CA ALA A 150 -21.85 8.26 6.38
C ALA A 150 -21.58 8.01 4.88
N VAL A 151 -21.59 6.75 4.44
CA VAL A 151 -21.36 6.43 3.01
C VAL A 151 -22.49 7.00 2.14
N ASP A 152 -23.74 6.87 2.54
CA ASP A 152 -24.89 7.33 1.76
C ASP A 152 -24.91 8.86 1.60
N ARG A 153 -24.40 9.62 2.59
CA ARG A 153 -24.24 11.08 2.51
C ARG A 153 -23.07 11.51 1.62
N GLN A 154 -22.04 10.68 1.47
CA GLN A 154 -20.82 11.00 0.74
C GLN A 154 -21.11 11.41 -0.70
N SER A 155 -21.87 10.61 -1.46
CA SER A 155 -22.18 10.91 -2.87
C SER A 155 -22.92 12.23 -3.06
N GLY A 156 -23.81 12.58 -2.12
CA GLY A 156 -24.52 13.86 -2.14
C GLY A 156 -23.59 15.06 -1.89
N ILE A 157 -22.62 14.91 -0.98
CA ILE A 157 -21.63 15.95 -0.70
C ILE A 157 -20.69 16.12 -1.90
N GLU A 158 -20.23 15.03 -2.50
CA GLU A 158 -19.35 15.08 -3.68
C GLU A 158 -20.03 15.72 -4.89
N ALA A 159 -21.31 15.42 -5.11
CA ALA A 159 -22.09 16.02 -6.20
C ALA A 159 -22.31 17.54 -6.03
N LEU A 160 -22.33 18.03 -4.78
CA LEU A 160 -22.49 19.45 -4.46
C LEU A 160 -21.14 20.19 -4.31
N ALA A 161 -20.05 19.46 -4.14
CA ALA A 161 -18.73 20.03 -3.94
C ALA A 161 -18.23 20.69 -5.24
N GLY A 162 -17.90 21.97 -5.13
CA GLY A 162 -17.26 22.75 -6.20
C GLY A 162 -16.14 23.66 -5.68
N PRO A 163 -15.56 24.49 -6.56
CA PRO A 163 -14.47 25.39 -6.19
C PRO A 163 -14.81 26.26 -4.97
N GLY A 164 -13.94 26.23 -3.96
CA GLY A 164 -14.12 26.96 -2.70
C GLY A 164 -14.92 26.21 -1.62
N THR A 165 -15.45 25.02 -1.90
CA THR A 165 -16.05 24.17 -0.86
C THR A 165 -14.97 23.76 0.15
N PRO A 166 -15.18 23.96 1.47
CA PRO A 166 -14.19 23.56 2.45
C PRO A 166 -13.96 22.05 2.39
N LEU A 167 -12.70 21.63 2.26
CA LEU A 167 -12.32 20.22 2.15
C LEU A 167 -12.81 19.39 3.36
N LEU A 168 -12.91 20.02 4.53
CA LEU A 168 -13.45 19.40 5.74
C LEU A 168 -14.94 18.99 5.62
N THR A 169 -15.69 19.64 4.74
CA THR A 169 -17.08 19.24 4.43
C THR A 169 -17.09 17.90 3.69
N VAL A 170 -16.10 17.69 2.82
CA VAL A 170 -15.96 16.50 1.97
C VAL A 170 -15.42 15.31 2.78
N THR A 171 -14.57 15.57 3.77
CA THR A 171 -14.02 14.51 4.64
C THR A 171 -14.97 14.12 5.77
N GLU A 172 -15.90 14.98 6.17
CA GLU A 172 -16.79 14.79 7.33
C GLU A 172 -17.46 13.41 7.39
N PRO A 173 -18.01 12.82 6.31
CA PRO A 173 -18.68 11.53 6.43
C PRO A 173 -17.73 10.42 6.87
N THR A 174 -16.53 10.37 6.29
CA THR A 174 -15.45 9.47 6.72
C THR A 174 -15.07 9.73 8.18
N GLU A 175 -14.96 11.01 8.58
CA GLU A 175 -14.66 11.39 9.97
C GLU A 175 -15.72 10.85 10.95
N THR A 176 -17.00 10.96 10.61
CA THR A 176 -18.12 10.45 11.44
C THR A 176 -18.08 8.93 11.57
N ALA A 177 -17.84 8.21 10.48
CA ALA A 177 -17.76 6.75 10.47
C ALA A 177 -16.59 6.24 11.35
N THR A 178 -15.40 6.82 11.21
CA THR A 178 -14.22 6.39 11.96
C THR A 178 -14.28 6.83 13.42
N ALA A 179 -14.85 8.00 13.72
CA ALA A 179 -15.12 8.45 15.09
C ALA A 179 -16.00 7.44 15.83
N ALA A 180 -17.10 7.00 15.22
CA ALA A 180 -18.00 6.02 15.81
C ALA A 180 -17.29 4.68 16.08
N ALA A 181 -16.51 4.18 15.10
CA ALA A 181 -15.78 2.93 15.26
C ALA A 181 -14.73 2.99 16.39
N PHE A 182 -13.97 4.09 16.49
CA PHE A 182 -12.94 4.25 17.52
C PHE A 182 -13.57 4.46 18.90
N ALA A 183 -14.61 5.27 19.01
CA ALA A 183 -15.35 5.48 20.25
C ALA A 183 -15.92 4.16 20.79
N HIS A 184 -16.41 3.28 19.91
CA HIS A 184 -16.96 1.99 20.34
C HIS A 184 -15.91 1.04 20.93
N THR A 185 -14.63 1.22 20.61
CA THR A 185 -13.56 0.43 21.25
C THR A 185 -13.50 0.69 22.76
N ALA A 186 -13.83 1.90 23.21
CA ALA A 186 -13.92 2.25 24.62
C ALA A 186 -15.12 1.59 25.31
N VAL A 187 -16.24 1.44 24.59
CA VAL A 187 -17.44 0.73 25.07
C VAL A 187 -17.10 -0.75 25.30
N LEU A 188 -16.48 -1.40 24.31
CA LEU A 188 -16.05 -2.80 24.43
C LEU A 188 -15.01 -3.01 25.53
N ALA A 189 -14.14 -2.03 25.76
CA ALA A 189 -13.15 -2.08 26.82
C ALA A 189 -13.71 -1.76 28.21
N GLY A 190 -14.97 -1.32 28.33
CA GLY A 190 -15.56 -0.87 29.60
C GLY A 190 -14.91 0.41 30.15
N ARG A 191 -14.43 1.29 29.27
CA ARG A 191 -13.70 2.54 29.59
C ARG A 191 -14.48 3.77 29.08
N PRO A 192 -15.64 4.13 29.66
CA PRO A 192 -16.45 5.25 29.16
C PRO A 192 -15.68 6.57 29.09
N GLU A 193 -14.67 6.77 29.95
CA GLU A 193 -13.77 7.93 29.91
C GLU A 193 -13.00 8.08 28.60
N ASN A 194 -12.79 6.99 27.84
CA ASN A 194 -12.07 6.99 26.59
C ASN A 194 -12.96 7.26 25.37
N ILE A 195 -14.28 7.31 25.52
CA ILE A 195 -15.22 7.47 24.39
C ILE A 195 -14.94 8.78 23.64
N ALA A 196 -14.87 9.90 24.34
CA ALA A 196 -14.63 11.21 23.75
C ALA A 196 -13.24 11.34 23.09
N PRO A 197 -12.12 11.01 23.76
CA PRO A 197 -10.81 11.10 23.12
C PRO A 197 -10.65 10.14 21.93
N LEU A 198 -11.20 8.92 22.01
CA LEU A 198 -11.13 7.99 20.88
C LEU A 198 -12.06 8.39 19.73
N ALA A 199 -13.21 9.01 20.00
CA ALA A 199 -14.03 9.62 18.96
C ALA A 199 -13.25 10.71 18.20
N GLU A 200 -12.55 11.60 18.90
CA GLU A 200 -11.75 12.66 18.26
C GLU A 200 -10.55 12.08 17.49
N ALA A 201 -9.85 11.09 18.06
CA ALA A 201 -8.78 10.39 17.35
C ALA A 201 -9.31 9.71 16.07
N GLY A 202 -10.48 9.07 16.15
CA GLY A 202 -11.14 8.45 15.00
C GLY A 202 -11.55 9.46 13.95
N LYS A 203 -12.14 10.59 14.35
CA LYS A 203 -12.50 11.70 13.45
C LYS A 203 -11.29 12.16 12.63
N LEU A 204 -10.20 12.50 13.30
CA LEU A 204 -8.98 13.00 12.66
C LEU A 204 -8.29 11.92 11.82
N PHE A 205 -8.37 10.65 12.24
CA PHE A 205 -7.91 9.52 11.44
C PHE A 205 -8.70 9.38 10.13
N GLY A 206 -10.03 9.51 10.17
CA GLY A 206 -10.88 9.46 8.98
C GLY A 206 -10.58 10.60 8.01
N ARG A 207 -10.34 11.80 8.55
CA ARG A 207 -9.85 12.95 7.76
C ARG A 207 -8.56 12.61 7.04
N LEU A 208 -7.57 12.06 7.76
CA LEU A 208 -6.29 11.65 7.17
C LEU A 208 -6.48 10.60 6.08
N ALA A 209 -7.29 9.57 6.33
CA ALA A 209 -7.53 8.50 5.37
C ALA A 209 -8.03 9.06 4.03
N HIS A 210 -9.05 9.91 4.07
CA HIS A 210 -9.61 10.52 2.87
C HIS A 210 -8.62 11.51 2.21
N LEU A 211 -7.95 12.37 2.98
CA LEU A 211 -6.97 13.32 2.43
C LEU A 211 -5.80 12.64 1.73
N LEU A 212 -5.25 11.58 2.32
CA LEU A 212 -4.10 10.89 1.75
C LEU A 212 -4.48 10.13 0.48
N ASP A 213 -5.65 9.48 0.45
CA ASP A 213 -6.21 8.85 -0.75
C ASP A 213 -6.32 9.87 -1.89
N ALA A 214 -6.88 11.05 -1.60
CA ALA A 214 -7.01 12.12 -2.59
C ALA A 214 -5.68 12.68 -3.11
N VAL A 215 -4.63 12.67 -2.30
CA VAL A 215 -3.28 13.11 -2.71
C VAL A 215 -2.62 12.03 -3.56
N GLU A 216 -2.67 10.77 -3.13
CA GLU A 216 -2.04 9.63 -3.82
C GLU A 216 -2.69 9.38 -5.19
N ASP A 217 -4.01 9.53 -5.30
CA ASP A 217 -4.75 9.25 -6.55
C ASP A 217 -4.85 10.46 -7.50
N ARG A 218 -4.39 11.65 -7.09
CA ARG A 218 -4.58 12.91 -7.83
C ARG A 218 -4.18 12.85 -9.31
N GLU A 219 -3.03 12.26 -9.62
CA GLU A 219 -2.54 12.16 -11.00
C GLU A 219 -3.33 11.13 -11.83
N ALA A 220 -3.68 10.01 -11.21
CA ALA A 220 -4.47 8.97 -11.84
C ALA A 220 -5.91 9.44 -12.12
N ASP A 221 -6.51 10.18 -11.19
CA ASP A 221 -7.83 10.78 -11.33
C ASP A 221 -7.84 11.83 -12.43
N ALA A 222 -6.84 12.72 -12.46
CA ALA A 222 -6.70 13.71 -13.51
C ALA A 222 -6.55 13.06 -14.91
N THR A 223 -5.81 11.96 -15.00
CA THR A 223 -5.57 11.23 -16.25
C THR A 223 -6.84 10.50 -16.74
N SER A 224 -7.63 9.96 -15.81
CA SER A 224 -8.85 9.21 -16.11
C SER A 224 -10.10 10.10 -16.21
N GLY A 225 -10.01 11.37 -15.78
CA GLY A 225 -11.15 12.27 -15.65
C GLY A 225 -12.05 11.92 -14.45
N ALA A 226 -11.55 11.12 -13.49
CA ALA A 226 -12.27 10.80 -12.28
C ALA A 226 -12.35 12.00 -11.33
N TRP A 227 -13.34 11.98 -10.45
CA TRP A 227 -13.51 13.02 -9.45
C TRP A 227 -12.44 12.87 -8.36
N ASN A 228 -11.81 14.00 -7.99
CA ASN A 228 -10.85 14.07 -6.90
C ASN A 228 -11.18 15.28 -6.01
N PRO A 229 -11.24 15.13 -4.67
CA PRO A 229 -11.73 16.19 -3.79
C PRO A 229 -10.82 17.42 -3.80
N LEU A 230 -9.50 17.27 -3.98
CA LEU A 230 -8.57 18.40 -4.03
C LEU A 230 -8.82 19.24 -5.29
N THR A 231 -8.99 18.58 -6.42
CA THR A 231 -9.25 19.24 -7.70
C THR A 231 -10.64 19.86 -7.73
N ALA A 232 -11.66 19.14 -7.27
CA ALA A 232 -13.05 19.60 -7.27
C ALA A 232 -13.26 20.84 -6.39
N THR A 233 -12.61 20.87 -5.21
CA THR A 233 -12.69 22.01 -4.29
C THR A 233 -11.72 23.15 -4.62
N GLY A 234 -10.74 22.93 -5.50
CA GLY A 234 -9.65 23.86 -5.75
C GLY A 234 -8.65 23.97 -4.58
N THR A 235 -8.64 22.99 -3.67
CA THR A 235 -7.74 22.98 -2.52
C THR A 235 -6.29 22.69 -2.96
N SER A 236 -5.37 23.58 -2.58
CA SER A 236 -3.94 23.39 -2.90
C SER A 236 -3.32 22.23 -2.12
N LEU A 237 -2.25 21.62 -2.66
CA LEU A 237 -1.48 20.61 -1.92
C LEU A 237 -0.87 21.16 -0.62
N ALA A 238 -0.50 22.45 -0.58
CA ALA A 238 0.00 23.08 0.63
C ALA A 238 -1.05 23.12 1.74
N GLU A 239 -2.30 23.44 1.39
CA GLU A 239 -3.41 23.45 2.33
C GLU A 239 -3.81 22.03 2.76
N ALA A 240 -3.87 21.09 1.81
CA ALA A 240 -4.11 19.67 2.14
C ALA A 240 -3.03 19.13 3.09
N ARG A 241 -1.76 19.51 2.87
CA ARG A 241 -0.64 19.14 3.76
C ARG A 241 -0.81 19.72 5.16
N ARG A 242 -1.17 21.00 5.27
CA ARG A 242 -1.43 21.67 6.55
C ARG A 242 -2.53 20.94 7.33
N LEU A 243 -3.66 20.64 6.68
CA LEU A 243 -4.76 19.90 7.29
C LEU A 243 -4.36 18.50 7.74
N ALA A 244 -3.50 17.82 6.99
CA ALA A 244 -2.96 16.51 7.37
C ALA A 244 -2.02 16.60 8.59
N ASP A 245 -1.10 17.57 8.62
CA ASP A 245 -0.20 17.78 9.76
C ASP A 245 -0.98 18.17 11.04
N ASP A 246 -2.02 19.01 10.91
CA ASP A 246 -2.95 19.37 11.99
C ASP A 246 -3.69 18.12 12.52
N ALA A 247 -4.18 17.26 11.63
CA ALA A 247 -4.85 16.03 12.01
C ALA A 247 -3.90 15.04 12.72
N VAL A 248 -2.66 14.87 12.23
CA VAL A 248 -1.65 14.04 12.91
C VAL A 248 -1.35 14.59 14.31
N HIS A 249 -1.27 15.91 14.46
CA HIS A 249 -1.07 16.53 15.77
C HIS A 249 -2.27 16.28 16.69
N GLY A 250 -3.49 16.50 16.21
CA GLY A 250 -4.71 16.28 16.99
C GLY A 250 -4.89 14.82 17.40
N VAL A 251 -4.58 13.83 16.54
CA VAL A 251 -4.60 12.41 16.92
C VAL A 251 -3.68 12.15 18.12
N ARG A 252 -2.48 12.74 18.13
CA ARG A 252 -1.54 12.58 19.25
C ARG A 252 -2.06 13.20 20.55
N LEU A 253 -2.76 14.33 20.47
CA LEU A 253 -3.37 14.95 21.65
C LEU A 253 -4.53 14.09 22.16
N ALA A 254 -5.43 13.67 21.27
CA ALA A 254 -6.55 12.81 21.61
C ALA A 254 -6.11 11.48 22.25
N LEU A 255 -5.04 10.85 21.75
CA LEU A 255 -4.49 9.64 22.35
C LEU A 255 -3.86 9.86 23.72
N ARG A 256 -3.34 11.06 24.02
CA ARG A 256 -2.81 11.40 25.36
C ARG A 256 -3.92 11.57 26.39
N ASP A 257 -5.11 11.96 25.95
CA ASP A 257 -6.28 12.12 26.80
C ASP A 257 -6.98 10.79 27.09
N ALA A 258 -6.68 9.73 26.33
CA ALA A 258 -7.17 8.37 26.55
C ALA A 258 -6.28 7.60 27.55
N ARG A 259 -6.91 6.72 28.35
CA ARG A 259 -6.23 5.83 29.30
C ARG A 259 -6.06 4.44 28.70
N PHE A 260 -4.81 4.02 28.55
CA PHE A 260 -4.44 2.68 28.07
C PHE A 260 -3.75 1.88 29.18
N VAL A 261 -3.91 0.57 29.13
CA VAL A 261 -3.11 -0.40 29.90
C VAL A 261 -1.76 -0.62 29.21
N ASP A 262 -1.77 -0.73 27.88
CA ASP A 262 -0.58 -0.86 27.04
C ASP A 262 -0.83 -0.16 25.70
N ASP A 263 -0.21 1.00 25.50
CA ASP A 263 -0.36 1.81 24.29
C ASP A 263 0.78 1.63 23.30
N ALA A 264 1.75 0.73 23.52
CA ALA A 264 2.98 0.70 22.72
C ALA A 264 2.71 0.55 21.21
N LEU A 265 1.85 -0.40 20.83
CA LEU A 265 1.47 -0.59 19.43
C LEU A 265 0.57 0.54 18.90
N VAL A 266 -0.38 1.03 19.72
CA VAL A 266 -1.22 2.20 19.37
C VAL A 266 -0.34 3.40 19.05
N HIS A 267 0.66 3.66 19.89
CA HIS A 267 1.56 4.79 19.78
C HIS A 267 2.42 4.72 18.52
N VAL A 268 2.91 3.53 18.15
CA VAL A 268 3.62 3.38 16.87
C VAL A 268 2.68 3.63 15.70
N LEU A 269 1.52 2.96 15.67
CA LEU A 269 0.61 3.00 14.52
C LEU A 269 -0.04 4.37 14.31
N LEU A 270 -0.44 5.05 15.39
CA LEU A 270 -1.19 6.31 15.28
C LEU A 270 -0.34 7.55 15.57
N ALA A 271 0.65 7.50 16.47
CA ALA A 271 1.47 8.68 16.74
C ALA A 271 2.64 8.82 15.76
N HIS A 272 3.25 7.72 15.33
CA HIS A 272 4.44 7.73 14.46
C HIS A 272 4.11 7.46 13.00
N GLU A 273 3.41 6.36 12.71
CA GLU A 273 3.20 5.92 11.32
C GLU A 273 2.32 6.89 10.53
N LEU A 274 1.32 7.53 11.15
CA LEU A 274 0.54 8.56 10.45
C LEU A 274 1.39 9.69 9.89
N ARG A 275 2.40 10.17 10.64
CA ARG A 275 3.35 11.18 10.12
C ARG A 275 4.16 10.64 8.94
N THR A 276 4.60 9.39 9.02
CA THR A 276 5.33 8.74 7.92
C THR A 276 4.45 8.61 6.68
N SER A 277 3.18 8.25 6.84
CA SER A 277 2.21 8.14 5.74
C SER A 277 1.91 9.49 5.11
N VAL A 278 1.73 10.55 5.89
CA VAL A 278 1.64 11.92 5.36
C VAL A 278 2.91 12.27 4.58
N ASN A 279 4.09 12.00 5.14
CA ASN A 279 5.33 12.34 4.45
C ASN A 279 5.51 11.58 3.13
N ARG A 280 5.08 10.31 3.07
CA ARG A 280 5.12 9.46 1.88
C ARG A 280 4.17 9.97 0.80
N ALA A 281 2.89 10.21 1.14
CA ALA A 281 1.89 10.66 0.18
C ALA A 281 2.27 12.01 -0.48
N PHE A 282 2.85 12.93 0.28
CA PHE A 282 3.29 14.23 -0.23
C PHE A 282 4.72 14.22 -0.84
N GLY A 283 5.34 13.05 -1.02
CA GLY A 283 6.68 12.94 -1.63
C GLY A 283 7.82 13.59 -0.84
N THR A 284 7.61 13.90 0.45
CA THR A 284 8.61 14.56 1.31
C THR A 284 9.67 13.60 1.88
N THR A 285 9.53 12.30 1.62
CA THR A 285 10.54 11.28 1.96
C THR A 285 11.13 10.71 0.68
N THR A 286 12.34 11.14 0.33
CA THR A 286 13.23 10.33 -0.49
C THR A 286 13.86 9.30 0.44
N CYS A 287 13.77 8.01 0.12
CA CYS A 287 14.61 7.02 0.79
C CYS A 287 16.07 7.47 0.60
N SER A 288 16.77 7.73 1.71
CA SER A 288 18.16 8.12 1.71
C SER A 288 19.05 6.94 1.31
N HIS A 289 19.11 6.64 0.02
CA HIS A 289 20.22 5.90 -0.58
C HIS A 289 21.18 6.93 -1.17
N GLN A 290 21.91 7.64 -0.30
CA GLN A 290 23.17 8.22 -0.72
C GLN A 290 24.08 7.04 -1.05
N GLY A 291 24.38 6.87 -2.34
CA GLY A 291 25.37 5.91 -2.81
C GLY A 291 26.67 6.12 -2.04
N TYR A 292 27.18 5.04 -1.45
CA TYR A 292 28.55 4.98 -0.97
C TYR A 292 29.49 5.17 -2.17
N GLY A 293 29.87 6.41 -2.44
CA GLY A 293 31.11 6.71 -3.16
C GLY A 293 32.29 6.38 -2.23
N PRO A 294 33.42 5.88 -2.76
CA PRO A 294 34.52 5.41 -1.92
C PRO A 294 35.08 6.55 -1.07
N ALA A 295 35.29 6.24 0.22
CA ALA A 295 35.78 7.15 1.23
C ALA A 295 37.09 7.83 0.80
N GLN A 296 37.08 9.17 0.76
CA GLN A 296 38.32 9.97 0.78
C GLN A 296 38.59 10.37 2.24
N ASP A 297 39.76 9.92 2.69
CA ASP A 297 40.32 10.01 4.03
C ASP A 297 40.46 11.47 4.52
N PRO A 298 39.96 11.83 5.72
CA PRO A 298 40.14 13.17 6.26
C PRO A 298 41.37 13.23 7.19
N GLN A 299 42.40 13.96 6.75
CA GLN A 299 43.28 14.87 7.52
C GLN A 299 44.77 14.73 7.17
N ASN A 300 45.33 15.78 6.58
CA ASN A 300 46.67 16.23 6.97
C ASN A 300 46.75 17.77 6.88
N PRO A 301 46.92 18.49 8.00
CA PRO A 301 46.95 19.94 8.02
C PRO A 301 48.41 20.42 8.04
N HIS A 302 48.91 21.03 6.96
CA HIS A 302 49.97 22.05 6.94
C HIS A 302 50.38 22.37 5.48
N GLN A 303 50.75 23.63 5.24
CA GLN A 303 51.13 24.31 3.98
C GLN A 303 49.94 24.79 3.14
N GLY A 304 49.70 26.08 2.87
CA GLY A 304 50.54 27.27 2.99
C GLY A 304 50.93 27.82 1.61
N GLY A 305 50.12 28.75 1.07
CA GLY A 305 50.58 29.83 0.20
C GLY A 305 50.61 29.62 -1.33
N GLY A 306 49.94 30.54 -2.04
CA GLY A 306 50.59 31.34 -3.09
C GLY A 306 50.40 30.97 -4.57
N TYR A 307 49.84 31.93 -5.32
CA TYR A 307 50.17 32.36 -6.70
C TYR A 307 50.13 31.36 -7.89
N GLY A 308 49.40 31.70 -8.97
CA GLY A 308 49.75 31.28 -10.36
C GLY A 308 50.87 32.16 -10.94
N PRO A 309 51.20 32.20 -12.26
CA PRO A 309 50.89 31.32 -13.41
C PRO A 309 52.17 30.93 -14.25
N HIS A 310 51.98 30.23 -15.39
CA HIS A 310 52.91 30.01 -16.53
C HIS A 310 54.11 29.02 -16.43
N GLY A 311 54.17 28.09 -17.40
CA GLY A 311 55.29 28.02 -18.36
C GLY A 311 56.31 26.86 -18.30
N GLN A 312 56.41 26.18 -19.46
CA GLN A 312 57.60 25.52 -20.06
C GLN A 312 57.89 24.02 -19.78
N GLY A 313 57.86 23.23 -20.86
CA GLY A 313 58.60 21.94 -21.01
C GLY A 313 60.11 22.18 -21.26
N PRO A 314 60.96 21.14 -21.49
CA PRO A 314 61.10 20.56 -22.86
C PRO A 314 61.69 19.11 -23.00
N TYR A 315 61.67 18.58 -24.25
CA TYR A 315 62.39 17.42 -24.89
C TYR A 315 62.04 15.96 -24.50
N GLY A 316 61.94 14.96 -25.39
CA GLY A 316 62.23 14.83 -26.84
C GLY A 316 61.41 13.70 -27.49
N SER A 317 60.98 13.81 -28.76
CA SER A 317 61.65 13.35 -30.01
C SER A 317 61.60 11.83 -30.27
N ASN A 318 60.73 11.39 -31.20
CA ASN A 318 61.13 10.71 -32.44
C ASN A 318 59.93 10.20 -33.26
N ASN A 319 59.87 10.61 -34.53
CA ASN A 319 59.23 9.93 -35.64
C ASN A 319 60.36 9.59 -36.63
N PRO A 320 60.31 8.49 -37.41
CA PRO A 320 60.02 8.68 -38.85
C PRO A 320 59.39 7.47 -39.57
N TYR A 321 59.01 7.73 -40.84
CA TYR A 321 58.38 6.88 -41.88
C TYR A 321 56.84 6.86 -41.83
N GLY A 322 56.07 7.45 -42.76
CA GLY A 322 56.39 8.17 -43.99
C GLY A 322 55.55 7.67 -45.17
N GLY A 323 54.62 8.52 -45.66
CA GLY A 323 54.07 8.60 -47.04
C GLY A 323 53.24 7.42 -47.56
N GLY A 324 52.27 7.54 -48.47
CA GLY A 324 51.77 8.62 -49.32
C GLY A 324 50.78 8.00 -50.34
N ASN A 325 49.79 8.77 -50.78
CA ASN A 325 48.78 8.49 -51.84
C ASN A 325 49.46 8.31 -53.24
N PRO A 326 48.82 8.11 -54.44
CA PRO A 326 47.38 8.10 -54.85
C PRO A 326 46.97 7.10 -55.99
N GLY A 327 45.70 7.09 -56.42
CA GLY A 327 45.31 6.79 -57.82
C GLY A 327 44.14 5.81 -58.08
N ALA A 328 43.09 6.27 -58.80
CA ALA A 328 42.02 5.47 -59.43
C ALA A 328 42.47 4.91 -60.80
N PRO A 329 41.83 3.88 -61.42
CA PRO A 329 40.66 4.09 -62.31
C PRO A 329 39.69 2.89 -62.57
N GLY A 330 38.51 3.15 -63.18
CA GLY A 330 37.84 2.28 -64.20
C GLY A 330 36.72 1.28 -63.79
N GLY A 331 35.52 1.39 -64.38
CA GLY A 331 34.44 0.35 -64.39
C GLY A 331 34.53 -0.58 -65.64
N PRO A 332 33.46 -1.25 -66.15
CA PRO A 332 32.15 -1.70 -65.60
C PRO A 332 31.83 -3.22 -65.88
N GLY A 333 30.74 -3.80 -65.32
CA GLY A 333 30.06 -4.96 -65.94
C GLY A 333 29.47 -6.08 -65.04
N GLY A 334 28.20 -6.45 -65.30
CA GLY A 334 27.73 -7.85 -65.23
C GLY A 334 26.72 -8.24 -64.12
N PRO A 335 25.56 -8.89 -64.43
CA PRO A 335 24.43 -9.01 -63.50
C PRO A 335 24.21 -10.43 -62.92
N GLY A 336 23.44 -10.51 -61.83
CA GLY A 336 22.57 -11.66 -61.52
C GLY A 336 23.12 -12.74 -60.59
N GLY A 337 22.61 -12.76 -59.36
CA GLY A 337 22.76 -13.88 -58.43
C GLY A 337 21.85 -13.71 -57.21
N LEU A 338 20.72 -14.41 -57.18
CA LEU A 338 19.79 -14.48 -56.05
C LEU A 338 20.50 -14.97 -54.78
N PRO A 339 20.31 -14.33 -53.60
CA PRO A 339 20.74 -14.92 -52.34
C PRO A 339 19.70 -15.94 -51.79
N PRO A 340 20.15 -16.98 -51.05
CA PRO A 340 19.33 -18.09 -50.58
C PRO A 340 18.41 -17.72 -49.40
N GLN A 341 17.22 -18.33 -49.37
CA GLN A 341 16.27 -18.30 -48.26
C GLN A 341 16.90 -18.90 -46.99
N PHE A 342 17.11 -18.07 -45.97
CA PHE A 342 17.41 -18.48 -44.60
C PHE A 342 16.26 -18.06 -43.66
N GLY A 343 15.78 -19.01 -42.86
CA GLY A 343 15.05 -18.72 -41.62
C GLY A 343 13.70 -19.41 -41.47
N SER A 344 13.68 -20.71 -41.20
CA SER A 344 12.55 -21.36 -40.55
C SER A 344 12.39 -20.81 -39.11
N GLU A 345 11.23 -20.24 -38.79
CA GLU A 345 10.92 -19.80 -37.42
C GLU A 345 11.03 -20.98 -36.43
N PRO A 346 11.61 -20.79 -35.23
CA PRO A 346 11.63 -21.84 -34.21
C PRO A 346 10.20 -22.19 -33.75
N PRO A 347 9.91 -23.48 -33.47
CA PRO A 347 8.57 -23.93 -33.12
C PRO A 347 8.08 -23.26 -31.82
N LYS A 348 6.89 -22.64 -31.88
CA LYS A 348 6.28 -21.94 -30.73
C LYS A 348 5.86 -22.97 -29.66
N PRO A 349 6.21 -22.77 -28.37
CA PRO A 349 5.91 -23.73 -27.31
C PRO A 349 4.39 -23.87 -27.08
N LYS A 350 3.91 -25.11 -26.87
CA LYS A 350 2.48 -25.40 -26.61
C LYS A 350 2.03 -24.75 -25.30
N ARG A 351 0.91 -24.02 -25.33
CA ARG A 351 0.34 -23.31 -24.17
C ARG A 351 -0.11 -24.28 -23.07
N ARG A 352 -0.03 -23.86 -21.81
CA ARG A 352 -0.54 -24.63 -20.66
C ARG A 352 -2.05 -24.42 -20.51
N GLY A 353 -2.77 -25.45 -20.09
CA GLY A 353 -4.20 -25.35 -19.73
C GLY A 353 -4.42 -24.50 -18.48
N PHE A 354 -5.65 -24.03 -18.26
CA PHE A 354 -6.00 -23.07 -17.19
C PHE A 354 -5.48 -23.49 -15.80
N TRP A 355 -5.81 -24.71 -15.35
CA TRP A 355 -5.41 -25.22 -14.03
C TRP A 355 -3.90 -25.43 -13.88
N ALA A 356 -3.24 -25.93 -14.91
CA ALA A 356 -1.79 -26.09 -14.92
C ALA A 356 -1.07 -24.73 -14.90
N GLY A 357 -1.64 -23.71 -15.56
CA GLY A 357 -1.11 -22.35 -15.51
C GLY A 357 -1.31 -21.68 -14.16
N CYS A 358 -2.44 -21.89 -13.48
CA CYS A 358 -2.65 -21.39 -12.11
C CYS A 358 -1.68 -22.00 -11.10
N ALA A 359 -1.42 -23.31 -11.19
CA ALA A 359 -0.46 -23.99 -10.32
C ALA A 359 0.96 -23.42 -10.50
N VAL A 360 1.37 -23.19 -11.75
CA VAL A 360 2.69 -22.63 -12.03
C VAL A 360 2.75 -21.14 -11.70
N PHE A 361 1.70 -20.36 -11.92
CA PHE A 361 1.63 -18.97 -11.48
C PHE A 361 1.83 -18.87 -9.96
N THR A 362 1.15 -19.74 -9.21
CA THR A 362 1.31 -19.82 -7.75
C THR A 362 2.75 -20.19 -7.39
N GLY A 363 3.36 -21.15 -8.06
CA GLY A 363 4.78 -21.50 -7.85
C GLY A 363 5.73 -20.34 -8.15
N LEU A 364 5.58 -19.69 -9.30
CA LEU A 364 6.42 -18.56 -9.74
C LEU A 364 6.26 -17.35 -8.81
N PHE A 365 5.04 -17.09 -8.34
CA PHE A 365 4.75 -16.02 -7.39
C PHE A 365 5.33 -16.32 -6.01
N CYS A 366 5.10 -17.53 -5.48
CA CYS A 366 5.59 -17.94 -4.16
C CYS A 366 7.13 -18.09 -4.09
N THR A 367 7.79 -18.27 -5.22
CA THR A 367 9.26 -18.34 -5.32
C THR A 367 9.90 -17.02 -5.78
N CYS A 368 9.10 -15.95 -5.86
CA CYS A 368 9.51 -14.61 -6.32
C CYS A 368 10.13 -14.58 -7.73
N GLN A 369 9.99 -15.63 -8.54
CA GLN A 369 10.55 -15.67 -9.88
C GLN A 369 9.92 -14.63 -10.82
N ILE A 370 8.65 -14.31 -10.61
CA ILE A 370 7.95 -13.24 -11.36
C ILE A 370 8.59 -11.87 -11.12
N CYS A 371 9.18 -11.66 -9.94
CA CYS A 371 9.74 -10.37 -9.53
C CYS A 371 11.27 -10.32 -9.73
N CYS A 372 11.98 -11.40 -9.38
CA CYS A 372 13.42 -11.39 -9.18
C CYS A 372 14.20 -12.27 -10.16
N ALA A 373 13.55 -13.18 -10.91
CA ALA A 373 14.29 -14.01 -11.85
C ALA A 373 14.75 -13.19 -13.05
N LYS A 374 16.01 -13.38 -13.47
CA LYS A 374 16.53 -12.79 -14.72
C LYS A 374 15.64 -13.15 -15.92
N GLU A 375 15.14 -14.38 -15.93
CA GLU A 375 14.20 -14.87 -16.92
C GLU A 375 13.35 -15.99 -16.30
N TYR A 376 12.04 -15.99 -16.53
CA TYR A 376 11.12 -17.06 -16.15
C TYR A 376 10.13 -17.37 -17.28
N GLU A 377 9.60 -18.59 -17.27
CA GLU A 377 8.63 -19.05 -18.28
C GLU A 377 7.20 -18.66 -17.88
N GLY A 378 6.50 -17.91 -18.73
CA GLY A 378 5.15 -17.43 -18.49
C GLY A 378 4.15 -18.57 -18.21
N PRO A 379 3.31 -18.44 -17.15
CA PRO A 379 2.53 -19.57 -16.61
C PRO A 379 1.53 -20.19 -17.57
N TRP A 380 1.00 -19.44 -18.55
CA TRP A 380 0.08 -19.98 -19.56
C TRP A 380 0.68 -20.01 -20.97
N SER A 381 1.36 -18.94 -21.37
CA SER A 381 1.86 -18.78 -22.74
C SER A 381 3.19 -19.50 -23.00
N ARG A 382 3.88 -19.95 -21.93
CA ARG A 382 5.25 -20.48 -21.98
C ARG A 382 6.27 -19.54 -22.63
N LYS A 383 5.90 -18.26 -22.82
CA LYS A 383 6.82 -17.23 -23.31
C LYS A 383 7.74 -16.84 -22.18
N LYS A 384 9.04 -16.77 -22.48
CA LYS A 384 10.04 -16.21 -21.59
C LYS A 384 9.70 -14.74 -21.28
N ARG A 385 9.80 -14.40 -20.00
CA ARG A 385 9.55 -13.07 -19.44
C ARG A 385 10.66 -12.76 -18.45
N GLU A 386 10.92 -11.49 -18.23
CA GLU A 386 11.93 -11.04 -17.28
C GLU A 386 11.24 -10.57 -16.01
N GLY A 387 11.90 -10.76 -14.86
CA GLY A 387 11.39 -10.29 -13.58
C GLY A 387 11.37 -8.77 -13.49
N CYS A 388 10.33 -8.21 -12.88
CA CYS A 388 10.12 -6.76 -12.81
C CYS A 388 11.23 -5.97 -12.10
N CYS A 389 12.08 -6.63 -11.30
CA CYS A 389 13.16 -6.00 -10.53
C CYS A 389 14.56 -6.34 -11.07
N ARG A 390 14.69 -6.76 -12.34
CA ARG A 390 15.95 -7.27 -12.92
C ARG A 390 17.14 -6.31 -12.79
N ASP A 391 16.87 -5.00 -12.83
CA ASP A 391 17.90 -3.95 -12.82
C ASP A 391 18.11 -3.34 -11.42
N CYS A 392 17.49 -3.91 -10.38
CA CYS A 392 17.78 -3.56 -9.00
C CYS A 392 18.92 -4.47 -8.50
N ASP A 393 20.09 -3.89 -8.20
CA ASP A 393 21.21 -4.59 -7.53
C ASP A 393 20.81 -4.99 -6.10
N CYS A 394 20.05 -6.07 -5.98
CA CYS A 394 19.73 -6.76 -4.74
C CYS A 394 20.53 -8.05 -4.70
N ASP A 395 21.60 -8.08 -3.93
CA ASP A 395 22.38 -9.30 -3.67
C ASP A 395 21.51 -10.28 -2.87
N CYS A 396 20.85 -11.21 -3.58
CA CYS A 396 19.86 -12.15 -3.05
C CYS A 396 20.52 -13.35 -2.34
N GLY A 397 21.46 -13.09 -1.44
CA GLY A 397 22.16 -14.11 -0.64
C GLY A 397 21.51 -14.45 0.71
N GLY A 398 20.50 -13.70 1.15
CA GLY A 398 19.82 -13.93 2.43
C GLY A 398 18.30 -13.80 2.28
N CYS A 399 17.58 -14.89 2.53
CA CYS A 399 16.12 -14.92 2.54
C CYS A 399 15.55 -14.05 3.67
N ASP A 400 15.31 -12.75 3.46
CA ASP A 400 14.38 -11.94 4.27
C ASP A 400 14.06 -10.52 3.72
N CYS A 401 14.08 -10.33 2.39
CA CYS A 401 13.78 -9.02 1.79
C CYS A 401 12.51 -9.04 0.92
N CYS A 402 11.36 -8.72 1.52
CA CYS A 402 10.15 -8.32 0.81
C CYS A 402 9.91 -6.82 1.05
N CYS A 403 10.44 -5.97 0.16
CA CYS A 403 9.84 -4.65 -0.09
C CYS A 403 8.73 -4.83 -1.15
N PRO A 404 7.57 -4.18 -1.01
CA PRO A 404 6.50 -4.29 -1.99
C PRO A 404 6.84 -3.42 -3.19
N CYS A 405 6.96 -4.04 -4.36
CA CYS A 405 6.81 -3.33 -5.63
C CYS A 405 5.31 -3.09 -5.82
N ASP A 406 4.90 -1.84 -5.68
CA ASP A 406 3.59 -1.38 -6.12
C ASP A 406 3.50 -1.47 -7.65
N GLY A 407 2.44 -2.09 -8.18
CA GLY A 407 1.99 -1.86 -9.57
C GLY A 407 2.24 -2.93 -10.64
N CYS A 408 2.17 -4.23 -10.35
CA CYS A 408 2.10 -5.29 -11.38
C CYS A 408 0.96 -6.29 -11.15
#